data_AF-A0A4V6C3S2-F1
#
_entry.id   AF-A0A4V6C3S2-F1
#
_cell.length_a   1.000
_cell.length_b   1.000
_cell.length_c   1.000
_cell.angle_alpha   90.00
_cell.angle_beta   90.00
_cell.angle_gamma   90.00
#
_symmetry.space_group_name_H-M   'P 1'
#
loop_
_entity.id
_entity.type
_entity.pdbx_description
1 polymer ?
#
loop_
_entity_poly.entity_id
_entity_poly.type
_entity_poly.pdbx_seq_one_letter_code
_entity_poly.pdbx_strand_id
1 'polypeptide(L)'
;ARYGQPTHLGEREGRGFAVVGYGKLGGWELGYSSDLDLIFLHDCPMDVMTDGEREIDGRQFYLRLSQRIMHLFSTRTSSGILYEVDARLRPSGAAGMLVT
;
A
#
# COMPACT_ATOMS: atom_id res chain seq x y z
N ALA A 1 -8.59 -16.30 4.93
CA ALA A 1 -8.25 -14.86 4.78
C ALA A 1 -9.40 -14.19 4.04
N ARG A 2 -9.86 -12.99 4.45
CA ARG A 2 -11.15 -12.39 4.04
C ARG A 2 -11.39 -12.30 2.52
N TYR A 3 -10.35 -12.11 1.72
CA TYR A 3 -10.44 -11.96 0.26
C TYR A 3 -9.54 -12.94 -0.50
N GLY A 4 -8.75 -13.79 0.17
CA GLY A 4 -7.75 -14.62 -0.51
C GLY A 4 -6.62 -13.79 -1.13
N GLN A 5 -6.11 -14.21 -2.28
CA GLN A 5 -5.07 -13.58 -3.08
C GLN A 5 -5.57 -13.29 -4.51
N PRO A 6 -5.07 -12.24 -5.17
CA PRO A 6 -5.34 -12.03 -6.59
C PRO A 6 -4.87 -13.20 -7.45
N THR A 7 -5.71 -13.70 -8.36
CA THR A 7 -5.46 -14.93 -9.13
C THR A 7 -4.24 -14.86 -10.05
N HIS A 8 -3.85 -13.67 -10.54
CA HIS A 8 -2.63 -13.47 -11.33
C HIS A 8 -1.31 -13.77 -10.58
N LEU A 9 -1.37 -13.99 -9.27
CA LEU A 9 -0.18 -14.33 -8.47
C LEU A 9 0.16 -15.82 -8.50
N GLY A 10 -0.69 -16.69 -9.06
CA GLY A 10 -0.48 -18.14 -9.02
C GLY A 10 0.85 -18.63 -9.64
N GLU A 11 1.38 -17.92 -10.63
CA GLU A 11 2.64 -18.24 -11.30
C GLU A 11 3.80 -17.29 -10.94
N ARG A 12 3.59 -16.40 -9.96
CA ARG A 12 4.56 -15.38 -9.56
C ARG A 12 5.06 -15.63 -8.15
N GLU A 13 6.37 -15.56 -7.96
CA GLU A 13 6.97 -15.61 -6.60
C GLU A 13 6.68 -14.35 -5.78
N GLY A 14 6.39 -13.22 -6.45
CA GLY A 14 6.15 -11.92 -5.83
C GLY A 14 4.67 -11.65 -5.50
N ARG A 15 4.44 -10.65 -4.65
CA ARG A 15 3.08 -10.22 -4.25
C ARG A 15 2.42 -9.20 -5.18
N GLY A 16 3.07 -8.83 -6.30
CA GLY A 16 2.55 -7.82 -7.23
C GLY A 16 2.28 -6.43 -6.62
N PHE A 17 2.95 -6.13 -5.50
CA PHE A 17 2.76 -4.90 -4.73
C PHE A 17 4.12 -4.36 -4.29
N ALA A 18 4.34 -3.06 -4.49
CA ALA A 18 5.56 -2.38 -4.10
C ALA A 18 5.26 -1.12 -3.29
N VAL A 19 6.13 -0.84 -2.33
CA VAL A 19 6.15 0.40 -1.56
C VAL A 19 7.40 1.17 -1.95
N VAL A 20 7.22 2.39 -2.45
CA VAL A 20 8.31 3.26 -2.86
C VAL A 20 8.45 4.38 -1.84
N GLY A 21 9.63 4.45 -1.21
CA GLY A 21 9.99 5.52 -0.29
C GLY A 21 10.56 6.72 -1.01
N TYR A 22 9.97 7.89 -0.79
CA TYR A 22 10.45 9.17 -1.27
C TYR A 22 11.11 9.98 -0.15
N GLY A 23 11.57 11.20 -0.48
CA GLY A 23 12.08 12.14 0.50
C GLY A 23 13.24 11.59 1.31
N LYS A 24 13.19 11.78 2.63
CA LYS A 24 14.25 11.34 3.56
C LYS A 24 14.40 9.83 3.62
N LEU A 25 13.29 9.09 3.45
CA LEU A 25 13.32 7.63 3.40
C LEU A 25 14.05 7.16 2.15
N GLY A 26 13.75 7.75 0.98
CA GLY A 26 14.42 7.42 -0.29
C GLY A 26 15.88 7.87 -0.34
N GLY A 27 16.21 8.96 0.36
CA GLY A 27 17.56 9.52 0.46
C GLY A 27 18.45 8.88 1.53
N TRP A 28 17.95 7.93 2.32
CA TRP A 28 18.66 7.36 3.47
C TRP A 28 19.02 8.38 4.56
N GLU A 29 18.19 9.40 4.74
CA GLU A 29 18.40 10.54 5.65
C GLU A 29 17.33 10.62 6.75
N LEU A 30 16.90 9.47 7.28
CA LEU A 30 15.89 9.43 8.34
C LEU A 30 16.42 9.96 9.67
N GLY A 31 15.76 10.98 10.21
CA GLY A 31 15.92 11.43 11.60
C GLY A 31 14.83 10.89 12.53
N TYR A 32 15.01 11.04 13.84
CA TYR A 32 14.13 10.50 14.89
C TYR A 32 12.64 10.87 14.78
N SER A 33 12.33 12.04 14.21
CA SER A 33 10.96 12.54 14.03
C SER A 33 10.62 12.76 12.56
N SER A 34 11.20 11.95 11.66
CA SER A 34 10.93 12.09 10.23
C SER A 34 9.67 11.32 9.82
N ASP A 35 8.88 11.95 8.97
CA ASP A 35 7.74 11.32 8.31
C ASP A 35 8.23 10.35 7.23
N LEU A 36 7.39 9.38 6.89
CA LEU A 36 7.64 8.42 5.81
C LEU A 36 6.84 8.82 4.57
N ASP A 37 7.54 9.34 3.56
CA ASP A 37 6.94 9.60 2.25
C ASP A 37 6.80 8.28 1.47
N LEU A 38 5.58 7.76 1.34
CA LEU A 38 5.32 6.45 0.73
C LEU A 38 4.37 6.55 -0.48
N ILE A 39 4.72 5.86 -1.56
CA ILE A 39 3.84 5.61 -2.70
C ILE A 39 3.66 4.10 -2.84
N PHE A 40 2.44 3.69 -3.17
CA PHE A 40 2.10 2.28 -3.38
C PHE A 40 1.90 2.02 -4.87
N LEU A 41 2.54 0.96 -5.37
CA LEU A 41 2.42 0.51 -6.75
C LEU A 41 1.91 -0.92 -6.78
N HIS A 42 1.09 -1.25 -7.78
CA HIS A 42 0.71 -2.62 -8.08
C HIS A 42 0.88 -2.90 -9.58
N ASP A 43 1.12 -4.14 -9.94
CA ASP A 43 1.19 -4.56 -11.34
C ASP A 43 0.01 -5.46 -11.75
N CYS A 44 -1.14 -5.24 -11.09
CA CYS A 44 -2.36 -6.01 -11.32
C CYS A 44 -2.96 -5.74 -12.72
N PRO A 45 -3.12 -6.77 -13.56
CA PRO A 45 -3.88 -6.67 -14.80
C PRO A 45 -5.32 -6.22 -14.56
N MET A 46 -5.95 -5.68 -15.62
CA MET A 46 -7.40 -5.52 -15.65
C MET A 46 -8.04 -6.92 -15.69
N ASP A 47 -9.21 -7.10 -15.07
CA ASP A 47 -9.99 -8.34 -15.05
C ASP A 47 -9.44 -9.48 -14.16
N VAL A 48 -8.60 -9.14 -13.18
CA VAL A 48 -8.15 -10.09 -12.15
C VAL A 48 -9.06 -10.01 -10.94
N MET A 49 -9.48 -11.18 -10.45
CA MET A 49 -10.25 -11.32 -9.23
C MET A 49 -9.44 -11.99 -8.12
N THR A 50 -9.93 -11.93 -6.89
CA THR A 50 -9.33 -12.60 -5.74
C THR A 50 -9.99 -13.95 -5.45
N ASP A 51 -9.20 -14.95 -5.04
CA ASP A 51 -9.64 -16.34 -4.87
C ASP A 51 -10.27 -16.70 -3.50
N GLY A 52 -10.59 -15.71 -2.65
CA GLY A 52 -11.15 -15.96 -1.32
C GLY A 52 -12.67 -16.13 -1.29
N GLU A 53 -13.21 -16.38 -0.08
CA GLU A 53 -14.66 -16.51 0.17
C GLU A 53 -15.49 -15.33 -0.31
N ARG A 54 -14.90 -14.13 -0.33
CA ARG A 54 -15.47 -12.93 -0.90
C ARG A 54 -14.60 -12.46 -2.05
N GLU A 55 -15.04 -12.74 -3.26
CA GLU A 55 -14.39 -12.29 -4.49
C GLU A 55 -14.51 -10.76 -4.64
N ILE A 56 -13.38 -10.13 -4.92
CA ILE A 56 -13.27 -8.71 -5.25
C ILE A 56 -12.29 -8.52 -6.40
N ASP A 57 -12.37 -7.36 -7.04
CA ASP A 57 -11.41 -6.94 -8.05
C ASP A 57 -9.98 -6.84 -7.44
N GLY A 58 -8.98 -7.32 -8.17
CA GLY A 58 -7.59 -7.35 -7.74
C GLY A 58 -6.99 -5.98 -7.46
N ARG A 59 -7.37 -4.94 -8.21
CA ARG A 59 -6.94 -3.55 -7.93
C ARG A 59 -7.61 -3.04 -6.66
N GLN A 60 -8.88 -3.39 -6.46
CA GLN A 60 -9.58 -3.07 -5.21
C GLN A 60 -8.93 -3.75 -4.00
N PHE A 61 -8.40 -4.98 -4.17
CA PHE A 61 -7.63 -5.66 -3.13
C PHE A 61 -6.38 -4.86 -2.73
N TYR A 62 -5.56 -4.44 -3.70
CA TYR A 62 -4.36 -3.65 -3.42
C TYR A 62 -4.65 -2.26 -2.86
N LEU A 63 -5.77 -1.63 -3.29
CA LEU A 63 -6.24 -0.38 -2.71
C LEU A 63 -6.57 -0.55 -1.21
N ARG A 64 -7.30 -1.60 -0.85
CA ARG A 64 -7.63 -1.92 0.55
C ARG A 64 -6.38 -2.27 1.35
N LEU A 65 -5.42 -2.98 0.75
CA LEU A 65 -4.14 -3.29 1.36
C LEU A 65 -3.39 -2.00 1.73
N SER A 66 -3.30 -1.05 0.80
CA SER A 66 -2.61 0.22 1.01
C SER A 66 -3.28 1.08 2.07
N GLN A 67 -4.62 1.16 2.06
CA GLN A 67 -5.39 1.81 3.11
C GLN A 67 -5.14 1.16 4.48
N ARG A 68 -5.05 -0.18 4.54
CA ARG A 68 -4.77 -0.90 5.78
C ARG A 68 -3.37 -0.62 6.28
N ILE A 69 -2.37 -0.57 5.40
CA ILE A 69 -1.00 -0.20 5.74
C ILE A 69 -0.97 1.21 6.34
N MET A 70 -1.54 2.22 5.66
CA MET A 70 -1.60 3.59 6.18
C MET A 70 -2.31 3.66 7.54
N HIS A 71 -3.40 2.92 7.70
CA HIS A 71 -4.11 2.86 8.98
C HIS A 71 -3.23 2.26 10.09
N LEU A 72 -2.51 1.18 9.83
CA LEU A 72 -1.64 0.56 10.83
C LEU A 72 -0.50 1.51 11.28
N PHE A 73 0.04 2.32 10.37
CA PHE A 73 1.07 3.30 10.74
C PHE A 73 0.53 4.49 11.56
N SER A 74 -0.65 4.99 11.20
CA SER A 74 -1.26 6.18 11.81
C SER A 74 -2.15 5.90 13.03
N THR A 75 -2.51 4.64 13.29
CA THR A 75 -3.37 4.28 14.42
C THR A 75 -2.65 4.52 15.73
N ARG A 76 -3.25 5.35 16.60
CA ARG A 76 -2.74 5.62 17.94
C ARG A 76 -3.08 4.47 18.88
N THR A 77 -2.05 3.79 19.35
CA THR A 77 -2.12 2.77 20.40
C THR A 77 -1.73 3.38 21.75
N SER A 78 -1.75 2.59 22.83
CA SER A 78 -1.28 3.02 24.16
C SER A 78 0.18 3.49 24.16
N SER A 79 0.99 3.04 23.20
CA SER A 79 2.40 3.44 23.03
C SER A 79 2.60 4.57 22.02
N GLY A 80 1.52 5.19 21.52
CA GLY A 80 1.57 6.21 20.48
C GLY A 80 1.29 5.65 19.09
N ILE A 81 1.73 6.37 18.05
CA ILE A 81 1.67 5.95 16.64
C ILE A 81 3.02 5.34 16.22
N LEU A 82 3.04 4.63 15.09
CA LEU A 82 4.28 4.02 14.60
C LEU A 82 5.15 5.05 13.85
N TYR A 83 4.61 5.63 12.79
CA TYR A 83 5.20 6.73 12.02
C TYR A 83 4.09 7.57 11.39
N GLU A 84 4.34 8.86 11.19
CA GLU A 84 3.51 9.64 10.29
C GLU A 84 3.86 9.28 8.84
N VAL A 85 2.84 8.91 8.06
CA VAL A 85 3.00 8.51 6.67
C VAL A 85 2.42 9.60 5.79
N ASP A 86 3.23 10.11 4.87
CA ASP A 86 2.84 11.08 3.87
C ASP A 86 2.72 10.40 2.50
N ALA A 87 1.52 10.37 1.95
CA ALA A 87 1.25 9.82 0.61
C ALA A 87 0.88 10.91 -0.40
N ARG A 88 1.26 12.17 -0.17
CA ARG A 88 0.94 13.32 -1.03
C ARG A 88 1.72 13.34 -2.34
N LEU A 89 2.84 12.62 -2.43
CA LEU A 89 3.70 12.59 -3.64
C LEU A 89 3.23 11.60 -4.71
N ARG A 90 2.12 10.87 -4.50
CA ARG A 90 1.56 9.93 -5.49
C ARG A 90 1.09 10.65 -6.78
N PRO A 91 1.01 9.96 -7.93
CA PRO A 91 0.49 10.55 -9.17
C PRO A 91 -0.88 11.20 -8.93
N SER A 92 -1.06 12.47 -9.35
CA SER A 92 -2.23 13.32 -9.07
C SER A 92 -2.43 13.74 -7.60
N GLY A 93 -1.44 13.55 -6.73
CA GLY A 93 -1.42 14.03 -5.36
C GLY A 93 -2.57 13.52 -4.51
N ALA A 94 -3.18 14.39 -3.69
CA ALA A 94 -4.31 14.02 -2.82
C ALA A 94 -5.57 13.56 -3.58
N ALA A 95 -5.71 13.93 -4.86
CA ALA A 95 -6.85 13.58 -5.71
C ALA A 95 -6.63 12.28 -6.52
N GLY A 96 -5.41 11.75 -6.54
CA GLY A 96 -5.08 10.51 -7.24
C GLY A 96 -5.47 9.25 -6.47
N MET A 97 -5.62 8.15 -7.21
CA MET A 97 -5.76 6.80 -6.62
C MET A 97 -4.60 6.52 -5.67
N LEU A 98 -4.91 5.88 -4.53
CA LEU A 98 -3.92 5.58 -3.48
C LEU A 98 -2.86 4.55 -3.93
N VAL A 99 -3.17 3.78 -4.97
CA VAL A 99 -2.28 2.81 -5.61
C VAL A 99 -2.37 3.02 -7.11
N THR A 100 -1.22 2.96 -7.78
CA THR A 100 -1.11 3.06 -9.24
C THR A 100 -0.63 1.73 -9.82
#